data_AF-A0A926I836-F1
#
_entry.id   AF-A0A926I836-F1
#
_cell.length_a   1.000
_cell.length_b   1.000
_cell.length_c   1.000
_cell.angle_alpha   90.00
_cell.angle_beta   90.00
_cell.angle_gamma   90.00
#
_symmetry.space_group_name_H-M   'P 1'
#
loop_
_entity.id
_entity.type
_entity.pdbx_description
1 polymer ?
#
loop_
_entity_poly.entity_id
_entity_poly.type
_entity_poly.pdbx_seq_one_letter_code
_entity_poly.pdbx_strand_id
1 'polypeptide(L)'
;MFTHYTNEFKKLQTLLYNYVQEEEGQDKASKEALIAYLNEQDMEFIKCVQVILHVGRNPENKGEDPQALYEKTMNAFNMLKGWRPQDIEVRHMVIKIPLDVYFATGLKVLDIEL
;
A
#
# COMPACT_ATOMS: atom_id res chain seq x y z
N MET A 1 -6.54 -14.94 2.15
CA MET A 1 -6.92 -14.08 1.01
C MET A 1 -5.72 -13.52 0.25
N PHE A 2 -4.55 -13.29 0.87
CA PHE A 2 -3.40 -12.60 0.25
C PHE A 2 -2.11 -13.44 0.16
N THR A 3 -2.22 -14.76 0.23
CA THR A 3 -1.06 -15.66 0.40
C THR A 3 -0.06 -15.60 -0.76
N HIS A 4 -0.46 -15.15 -1.95
CA HIS A 4 0.40 -15.11 -3.13
C HIS A 4 1.32 -13.89 -3.22
N TYR A 5 1.11 -12.83 -2.42
CA TYR A 5 1.95 -11.62 -2.42
C TYR A 5 2.84 -11.47 -1.18
N THR A 6 3.01 -12.53 -0.40
CA THR A 6 3.73 -12.47 0.89
C THR A 6 5.17 -11.95 0.73
N ASN A 7 5.89 -12.41 -0.30
CA ASN A 7 7.27 -11.99 -0.55
C ASN A 7 7.34 -10.54 -1.03
N GLU A 8 6.40 -10.16 -1.88
CA GLU A 8 6.22 -8.83 -2.43
C GLU A 8 5.92 -7.83 -1.31
N PHE A 9 5.05 -8.19 -0.36
CA PHE A 9 4.77 -7.36 0.81
C PHE A 9 5.97 -7.21 1.74
N LYS A 10 6.76 -8.26 1.97
CA LYS A 10 8.02 -8.15 2.74
C LYS A 10 9.00 -7.18 2.08
N LYS A 11 9.15 -7.29 0.76
CA LYS A 11 10.02 -6.40 -0.01
C LYS A 11 9.50 -4.96 0.05
N LEU A 12 8.20 -4.77 -0.14
CA LEU A 12 7.55 -3.47 -0.07
C LEU A 12 7.71 -2.83 1.31
N GLN A 13 7.50 -3.58 2.40
CA GLN A 13 7.66 -3.08 3.76
C GLN A 13 9.08 -2.53 3.99
N THR A 14 10.10 -3.24 3.51
CA THR A 14 11.50 -2.80 3.58
C THR A 14 11.72 -1.51 2.78
N LEU A 15 11.18 -1.44 1.55
CA LEU A 15 11.32 -0.26 0.69
C LEU A 15 10.59 0.97 1.28
N LEU A 16 9.41 0.77 1.86
CA LEU A 16 8.65 1.82 2.55
C LEU A 16 9.38 2.32 3.79
N TYR A 17 9.95 1.42 4.60
CA TYR A 17 10.75 1.79 5.76
C TYR A 17 11.93 2.68 5.35
N ASN A 18 12.72 2.24 4.36
CA ASN A 18 13.84 3.04 3.84
C ASN A 18 13.37 4.39 3.30
N TYR A 19 12.28 4.41 2.53
CA TYR A 19 11.70 5.63 1.97
C TYR A 19 11.25 6.64 3.04
N VAL A 20 10.78 6.19 4.21
CA VAL A 20 10.26 7.07 5.27
C VAL A 20 11.32 7.48 6.29
N GLN A 21 12.30 6.63 6.58
CA GLN A 21 13.36 6.93 7.57
C GLN A 21 14.37 7.98 7.08
N GLU A 22 14.44 8.24 5.78
CA GLU A 22 15.42 9.17 5.24
C GLU A 22 14.92 10.62 5.35
N GLU A 23 15.70 11.44 6.08
CA GLU A 23 15.41 12.82 6.43
C GLU A 23 15.03 13.67 5.20
N GLU A 24 13.98 14.47 5.39
CA GLU A 24 13.75 15.76 4.71
C GLU A 24 14.14 15.87 3.23
N GLY A 25 13.81 14.85 2.42
CA GLY A 25 13.75 14.99 0.97
C GLY A 25 15.07 14.88 0.20
N GLN A 26 16.06 14.14 0.72
CA GLN A 26 17.36 14.02 0.04
C GLN A 26 17.75 12.66 -0.55
N ASP A 27 17.02 11.56 -0.31
CA ASP A 27 17.30 10.34 -1.08
C ASP A 27 16.32 10.13 -2.23
N LYS A 28 16.75 10.61 -3.39
CA LYS A 28 16.10 10.30 -4.67
C LYS A 28 16.14 8.80 -4.94
N ALA A 29 17.15 8.07 -4.45
CA ALA A 29 17.36 6.67 -4.76
C ALA A 29 16.34 5.75 -4.08
N SER A 30 16.02 5.93 -2.79
CA SER A 30 14.98 5.13 -2.12
C SER A 30 13.60 5.34 -2.73
N LYS A 31 13.27 6.59 -3.08
CA LYS A 31 12.03 6.91 -3.82
C LYS A 31 11.99 6.24 -5.19
N GLU A 32 13.08 6.32 -5.95
CA GLU A 32 13.19 5.69 -7.26
C GLU A 32 13.12 4.17 -7.18
N ALA A 33 13.76 3.56 -6.17
CA ALA A 33 13.71 2.12 -5.92
C ALA A 33 12.29 1.66 -5.58
N LEU A 34 11.57 2.42 -4.74
CA LEU A 34 10.16 2.14 -4.43
C LEU A 34 9.26 2.26 -5.67
N ILE A 35 9.41 3.33 -6.45
CA ILE A 35 8.63 3.54 -7.68
C ILE A 35 8.93 2.45 -8.72
N ALA A 36 10.21 2.11 -8.91
CA ALA A 36 10.63 1.07 -9.85
C ALA A 36 10.03 -0.28 -9.44
N TYR A 37 10.18 -0.66 -8.17
CA TYR A 37 9.60 -1.90 -7.64
C TYR A 37 8.09 -1.98 -7.86
N LEU A 38 7.35 -0.92 -7.54
CA LEU A 38 5.89 -0.87 -7.73
C LEU A 38 5.50 -0.94 -9.22
N ASN A 39 6.24 -0.28 -10.11
CA ASN A 39 5.95 -0.33 -11.55
C ASN A 39 6.24 -1.70 -12.18
N GLU A 40 7.07 -2.54 -11.57
CA GLU A 40 7.31 -3.92 -12.02
C GLU A 40 6.21 -4.90 -11.59
N GLN A 41 5.36 -4.52 -10.63
CA GLN A 41 4.26 -5.37 -10.17
C GLN A 41 3.08 -5.34 -11.12
N ASP A 42 2.20 -6.33 -10.99
CA ASP A 42 0.92 -6.32 -11.68
C ASP A 42 -0.05 -5.30 -11.06
N MET A 43 -1.07 -4.92 -11.82
CA MET A 43 -2.04 -3.93 -11.36
C MET A 43 -2.85 -4.43 -10.16
N GLU A 44 -3.11 -5.74 -10.00
CA GLU A 44 -3.85 -6.25 -8.84
C GLU A 44 -3.08 -6.07 -7.55
N PHE A 45 -1.75 -6.26 -7.58
CA PHE A 45 -0.88 -5.94 -6.46
C PHE A 45 -0.98 -4.45 -6.10
N ILE A 46 -0.92 -3.55 -7.09
CA ILE A 46 -1.04 -2.11 -6.86
C ILE A 46 -2.36 -1.74 -6.19
N LYS A 47 -3.47 -2.32 -6.68
CA LYS A 47 -4.79 -2.13 -6.07
C LYS A 47 -4.81 -2.61 -4.62
N CYS A 48 -4.26 -3.80 -4.38
CA CYS A 48 -4.18 -4.41 -3.05
C CYS A 48 -3.41 -3.50 -2.08
N VAL A 49 -2.23 -3.02 -2.47
CA VAL A 49 -1.42 -2.11 -1.64
C VAL A 49 -2.17 -0.80 -1.37
N GLN A 50 -2.85 -0.22 -2.36
CA GLN A 50 -3.65 0.98 -2.13
C GLN A 50 -4.78 0.78 -1.11
N VAL A 51 -5.43 -0.38 -1.14
CA VAL A 51 -6.44 -0.73 -0.12
C VAL A 51 -5.80 -0.87 1.26
N ILE A 52 -4.68 -1.58 1.37
CA ILE A 52 -3.96 -1.75 2.65
C ILE A 52 -3.57 -0.38 3.23
N LEU A 53 -2.97 0.49 2.42
CA LEU A 53 -2.59 1.85 2.82
C LEU A 53 -3.80 2.68 3.27
N HIS A 54 -4.92 2.59 2.55
CA HIS A 54 -6.15 3.30 2.91
C HIS A 54 -6.72 2.79 4.24
N VAL A 55 -6.74 1.47 4.42
CA VAL A 55 -7.24 0.84 5.64
C VAL A 55 -6.40 1.26 6.85
N GLY A 56 -5.06 1.20 6.73
CA GLY A 56 -4.17 1.54 7.83
C GLY A 56 -4.10 3.04 8.15
N ARG A 57 -4.48 3.91 7.21
CA ARG A 57 -4.63 5.35 7.45
C ARG A 57 -5.87 5.67 8.31
N ASN A 58 -6.93 4.86 8.25
CA ASN A 58 -8.22 5.18 8.85
C ASN A 58 -8.40 4.48 10.22
N PRO A 59 -8.34 5.23 11.34
CA PRO A 59 -8.41 4.65 12.68
C PRO A 59 -9.81 4.07 13.02
N GLU A 60 -10.85 4.45 12.28
CA GLU A 60 -12.24 4.00 12.48
C GLU A 60 -12.46 2.54 12.06
N ASN A 61 -11.54 1.95 11.29
CA ASN A 61 -11.66 0.59 10.78
C ASN A 61 -11.47 -0.51 11.85
N LYS A 62 -11.17 -0.14 13.10
CA LYS A 62 -10.94 -1.11 14.18
C LYS A 62 -12.23 -1.84 14.54
N GLY A 63 -12.25 -3.16 14.34
CA GLY A 63 -13.34 -4.05 14.76
C GLY A 63 -14.32 -4.43 13.64
N GLU A 64 -14.15 -3.93 12.42
CA GLU A 64 -14.80 -4.53 11.25
C GLU A 64 -14.17 -5.90 10.93
N ASP A 65 -14.93 -6.81 10.32
CA ASP A 65 -14.40 -8.06 9.78
C ASP A 65 -13.33 -7.74 8.70
N PRO A 66 -12.10 -8.28 8.80
CA PRO A 66 -11.00 -7.95 7.89
C PRO A 66 -11.34 -8.15 6.41
N GLN A 67 -12.00 -9.26 6.07
CA GLN A 67 -12.35 -9.58 4.69
C GLN A 67 -13.42 -8.63 4.17
N ALA A 68 -14.50 -8.42 4.91
CA ALA A 68 -15.57 -7.50 4.53
C ALA A 68 -15.06 -6.06 4.38
N LEU A 69 -14.14 -5.61 5.26
CA LEU A 69 -13.52 -4.30 5.18
C LEU A 69 -12.68 -4.14 3.92
N TYR A 70 -11.87 -5.16 3.59
CA TYR A 70 -11.09 -5.17 2.35
C TYR A 70 -11.99 -5.08 1.12
N GLU A 71 -13.00 -5.96 1.04
CA GLU A 71 -13.94 -6.02 -0.10
C GLU A 71 -14.70 -4.70 -0.25
N LYS A 72 -15.22 -4.15 0.85
CA LYS A 72 -15.89 -2.83 0.88
C LYS A 72 -14.98 -1.72 0.36
N THR A 73 -13.73 -1.69 0.80
CA THR A 73 -12.75 -0.66 0.39
C THR A 73 -12.35 -0.83 -1.08
N MET A 74 -12.07 -2.06 -1.52
CA MET A 74 -11.76 -2.38 -2.92
C MET A 74 -12.93 -2.00 -3.84
N ASN A 75 -14.16 -2.34 -3.45
CA ASN A 75 -15.37 -2.00 -4.19
C ASN A 75 -15.60 -0.49 -4.26
N ALA A 76 -15.36 0.24 -3.18
CA ALA A 76 -15.41 1.70 -3.19
C ALA A 76 -14.40 2.29 -4.17
N PHE A 77 -13.18 1.76 -4.26
CA PHE A 77 -12.16 2.23 -5.20
C PHE A 77 -12.55 1.91 -6.65
N ASN A 78 -13.04 0.68 -6.89
CA ASN A 78 -13.58 0.26 -8.18
C ASN A 78 -14.69 1.20 -8.68
N MET A 79 -15.63 1.59 -7.81
CA MET A 79 -16.81 2.38 -8.18
C MET A 79 -16.56 3.89 -8.22
N LEU A 80 -15.81 4.46 -7.28
CA LEU A 80 -15.73 5.92 -7.10
C LEU A 80 -14.62 6.58 -7.91
N LYS A 81 -13.50 5.88 -8.14
CA LYS A 81 -12.33 6.45 -8.81
C LYS A 81 -12.06 5.84 -10.17
N GLY A 82 -12.49 4.59 -10.38
CA GLY A 82 -11.86 3.75 -11.40
C GLY A 82 -10.37 3.60 -11.15
N TRP A 83 -9.69 2.78 -11.95
CA TRP A 83 -8.25 2.64 -11.88
C TRP A 83 -7.60 3.36 -13.05
N ARG A 84 -6.71 4.31 -12.76
CA ARG A 84 -5.91 4.95 -13.79
C ARG A 84 -4.77 4.01 -14.22
N PRO A 85 -4.06 4.32 -15.31
CA PRO A 85 -2.82 3.64 -15.66
C PRO A 85 -1.89 3.48 -14.45
N GLN A 86 -1.22 2.34 -14.37
CA GLN A 86 -0.44 1.92 -13.20
C GLN A 86 0.60 2.96 -12.77
N ASP A 87 1.30 3.57 -13.72
CA ASP A 87 2.30 4.59 -13.46
C ASP A 87 1.71 5.83 -12.76
N ILE A 88 0.46 6.18 -13.07
CA ILE A 88 -0.27 7.26 -12.40
C ILE A 88 -0.67 6.84 -10.99
N GLU A 89 -1.12 5.60 -10.78
CA GLU A 89 -1.47 5.11 -9.45
C GLU A 89 -0.24 5.01 -8.53
N VAL A 90 0.88 4.48 -9.03
CA VAL A 90 2.16 4.40 -8.31
C VAL A 90 2.65 5.79 -7.89
N ARG A 91 2.62 6.78 -8.79
CA ARG A 91 3.00 8.16 -8.44
C ARG A 91 2.14 8.76 -7.33
N HIS A 92 0.85 8.44 -7.28
CA HIS A 92 -0.04 8.91 -6.22
C HIS A 92 0.12 8.16 -4.91
N MET A 93 0.64 6.93 -4.93
CA MET A 93 0.97 6.17 -3.73
C MET A 93 2.22 6.72 -3.06
N VAL A 94 3.25 7.05 -3.83
CA VAL A 94 4.55 7.51 -3.32
C VAL A 94 4.53 9.03 -3.06
N ILE A 95 3.63 9.45 -2.18
CA ILE A 95 3.52 10.81 -1.64
C ILE A 95 4.12 10.87 -0.23
N LYS A 96 4.50 12.08 0.21
CA LYS A 96 5.14 12.30 1.52
C LYS A 96 4.12 12.17 2.66
N ILE A 97 3.87 10.93 3.08
CA ILE A 97 3.06 10.53 4.25
C ILE A 97 3.76 9.33 4.92
N PRO A 98 3.47 8.99 6.18
CA PRO A 98 4.08 7.84 6.85
C PRO A 98 3.54 6.51 6.27
N LEU A 99 3.93 6.21 5.03
CA LEU A 99 3.46 5.08 4.24
C LEU A 99 3.83 3.74 4.89
N ASP A 100 4.99 3.68 5.54
CA ASP A 100 5.44 2.55 6.35
C ASP A 100 4.45 2.25 7.49
N VAL A 101 4.04 3.27 8.24
CA VAL A 101 3.08 3.16 9.35
C VAL A 101 1.71 2.76 8.83
N TYR A 102 1.24 3.40 7.75
CA TYR A 102 -0.06 3.05 7.16
C TYR A 102 -0.07 1.64 6.60
N PHE A 103 1.00 1.20 5.93
CA PHE A 103 1.08 -0.16 5.42
C PHE A 103 1.11 -1.19 6.55
N ALA A 104 1.97 -1.00 7.56
CA ALA A 104 2.05 -1.90 8.71
C ALA A 104 0.74 -1.96 9.50
N THR A 105 0.07 -0.82 9.70
CA THR A 105 -1.23 -0.75 10.36
C THR A 105 -2.30 -1.44 9.53
N GLY A 106 -2.30 -1.24 8.21
CA GLY A 106 -3.25 -1.87 7.30
C GLY A 106 -3.14 -3.39 7.30
N LEU A 107 -1.93 -3.92 7.24
CA LEU A 107 -1.67 -5.36 7.34
C LEU A 107 -2.24 -5.93 8.65
N LYS A 108 -2.01 -5.25 9.77
CA LYS A 108 -2.54 -5.65 11.08
C LYS A 108 -4.07 -5.60 11.15
N VAL A 109 -4.70 -4.57 10.60
CA VAL A 109 -6.17 -4.44 10.58
C VAL A 109 -6.81 -5.51 9.69
N LEU A 110 -6.14 -5.87 8.60
CA LEU A 110 -6.61 -6.87 7.64
C LEU A 110 -6.19 -8.31 7.99
N ASP A 111 -5.57 -8.52 9.15
CA ASP A 111 -5.08 -9.83 9.62
C ASP A 111 -4.15 -10.52 8.60
N ILE A 112 -3.25 -9.74 8.00
CA ILE A 112 -2.26 -10.22 7.02
C ILE A 112 -0.93 -10.41 7.74
N GLU A 113 -0.51 -11.66 7.86
CA GLU A 113 0.82 -12.03 8.37
C GLU A 113 1.87 -11.97 7.26
N LEU A 114 3.02 -11.37 7.57
CA LEU A 114 4.19 -11.34 6.68
C LEU A 114 5.21 -12.40 7.09
#